data_AF-A0A9W9G6N1-F1
#
_entry.id   AF-A0A9W9G6N1-F1
#
_cell.length_a   1.000
_cell.length_b   1.000
_cell.length_c   1.000
_cell.angle_alpha   90.00
_cell.angle_beta   90.00
_cell.angle_gamma   90.00
#
_symmetry.space_group_name_H-M   'P 1'
#
loop_
_entity.id
_entity.type
_entity.pdbx_description
1 polymer ?
#
loop_
_entity_poly.entity_id
_entity_poly.type
_entity_poly.pdbx_seq_one_letter_code
_entity_poly.pdbx_strand_id
1 'polypeptide(L)'
;MQLTTIVPVLLSSLSLTAAAPQEVPATWKATDLDIGCSPGGCSWRFNITGAASENTPRFHTHCEGIAPNATLCTDKNITARVKPLTYPKFNIWVQHQWHIIEDETDQHYWQSGDANVTDAQTRFQIKPDQFYGVA
;
A
#
# COMPACT_ATOMS: atom_id res chain seq x y z
N MET A 1 -40.28 50.91 -40.63
CA MET A 1 -40.18 49.51 -40.16
C MET A 1 -38.71 49.13 -40.19
N GLN A 2 -38.05 48.91 -39.04
CA GLN A 2 -37.04 47.86 -38.90
C GLN A 2 -36.63 47.74 -37.42
N LEU A 3 -36.93 46.59 -36.83
CA LEU A 3 -36.43 46.14 -35.53
C LEU A 3 -35.09 45.46 -35.78
N THR A 4 -34.01 45.94 -35.17
CA THR A 4 -32.73 45.23 -35.12
C THR A 4 -32.50 44.74 -33.70
N THR A 5 -32.89 43.48 -33.48
CA THR A 5 -32.65 42.71 -32.25
C THR A 5 -31.25 42.11 -32.33
N ILE A 6 -30.35 42.47 -31.41
CA ILE A 6 -29.01 41.88 -31.31
C ILE A 6 -29.04 40.91 -30.12
N VAL A 7 -28.97 39.61 -30.40
CA VAL A 7 -28.91 38.54 -29.40
C VAL A 7 -27.44 38.22 -29.12
N PRO A 8 -26.93 38.38 -27.88
CA PRO A 8 -25.63 37.85 -27.52
C PRO A 8 -25.77 36.37 -27.16
N VAL A 9 -25.16 35.50 -27.97
CA VAL A 9 -25.00 34.08 -27.66
C VAL A 9 -23.86 33.95 -26.65
N LEU A 10 -24.20 33.65 -25.39
CA LEU A 10 -23.22 33.32 -24.35
C LEU A 10 -22.71 31.89 -24.60
N LEU A 11 -21.48 31.76 -25.09
CA LEU A 11 -20.77 30.47 -25.14
C LEU A 11 -20.36 30.10 -23.70
N SER A 12 -21.06 29.13 -23.11
CA SER A 12 -20.62 28.47 -21.88
C SER A 12 -19.39 27.62 -22.19
N SER A 13 -18.22 28.06 -21.72
CA SER A 13 -17.00 27.25 -21.72
C SER A 13 -17.19 26.10 -20.72
N LEU A 14 -17.21 24.85 -21.21
CA LEU A 14 -17.03 23.69 -20.35
C LEU A 14 -15.64 23.79 -19.72
N SER A 15 -15.60 24.04 -18.41
CA SER A 15 -14.38 23.87 -17.63
C SER A 15 -13.97 22.40 -17.69
N LEU A 16 -12.86 22.10 -18.39
CA LEU A 16 -12.20 20.81 -18.26
C LEU A 16 -11.76 20.67 -16.80
N THR A 17 -12.42 19.79 -16.05
CA THR A 17 -11.87 19.28 -14.80
C THR A 17 -10.55 18.58 -15.16
N ALA A 18 -9.43 19.19 -14.77
CA ALA A 18 -8.14 18.53 -14.80
C ALA A 18 -8.28 17.26 -13.93
N ALA A 19 -8.10 16.09 -14.54
CA ALA A 19 -7.99 14.86 -13.78
C ALA A 19 -6.83 15.04 -12.79
N ALA A 20 -7.12 14.83 -11.50
CA ALA A 20 -6.09 14.82 -10.47
C ALA A 20 -4.99 13.82 -10.89
N PRO A 21 -3.70 14.13 -10.66
CA PRO A 21 -2.63 13.20 -10.94
C PRO A 21 -2.95 11.87 -10.25
N GLN A 22 -2.90 10.74 -10.97
CA GLN A 22 -2.92 9.43 -10.33
C GLN A 22 -1.82 9.41 -9.28
N GLU A 23 -2.20 9.41 -8.00
CA GLU A 23 -1.26 9.35 -6.89
C GLU A 23 -0.36 8.12 -7.09
N VAL A 24 0.95 8.33 -7.05
CA VAL A 24 1.91 7.22 -7.10
C VAL A 24 1.68 6.40 -5.82
N PRO A 25 1.33 5.10 -5.90
CA PRO A 25 1.14 4.29 -4.70
C PRO A 25 2.39 4.37 -3.82
N ALA A 26 2.19 4.71 -2.54
CA ALA A 26 3.28 4.89 -1.60
C ALA A 26 4.11 3.60 -1.53
N THR A 27 5.29 3.62 -2.14
CA THR A 27 6.18 2.45 -2.14
C THR A 27 6.74 2.24 -0.74
N TRP A 28 6.51 1.06 -0.18
CA TRP A 28 7.06 0.67 1.11
C TRP A 28 8.50 0.22 0.98
N LYS A 29 9.32 0.59 1.94
CA LYS A 29 10.75 0.24 1.98
C LYS A 29 10.99 -0.72 3.11
N ALA A 30 11.58 -1.87 2.79
CA ALA A 30 11.99 -2.86 3.77
C ALA A 30 13.50 -2.97 3.88
N THR A 31 13.99 -3.17 5.10
CA THR A 31 15.40 -3.32 5.44
C THR A 31 15.62 -4.48 6.40
N ASP A 32 16.87 -4.89 6.55
CA ASP A 32 17.30 -5.91 7.49
C ASP A 32 16.57 -7.25 7.28
N LEU A 33 16.31 -7.57 6.01
CA LEU A 33 15.74 -8.86 5.64
C LEU A 33 16.73 -9.97 5.98
N ASP A 34 16.22 -10.95 6.71
CA ASP A 34 16.93 -12.17 7.08
C ASP A 34 15.95 -13.34 6.99
N ILE A 35 16.30 -14.36 6.21
CA ILE A 35 15.50 -15.57 6.00
C ILE A 35 16.41 -16.78 6.23
N GLY A 36 16.06 -17.61 7.21
CA GLY A 36 16.78 -18.84 7.54
C GLY A 36 15.87 -20.05 7.44
N CYS A 37 16.24 -21.04 6.64
CA CYS A 37 15.46 -22.26 6.45
C CYS A 37 16.14 -23.47 7.10
N SER A 38 15.34 -24.30 7.75
CA SER A 38 15.72 -25.60 8.31
C SER A 38 14.66 -26.65 7.93
N PRO A 39 14.87 -27.95 8.24
CA PRO A 39 13.83 -28.96 8.08
C PRO A 39 12.52 -28.63 8.83
N GLY A 40 12.58 -27.80 9.89
CA GLY A 40 11.41 -27.34 10.65
C GLY A 40 10.65 -26.15 10.06
N GLY A 41 11.13 -25.57 8.95
CA GLY A 41 10.53 -24.39 8.31
C GLY A 41 11.52 -23.23 8.12
N CYS A 42 11.02 -22.13 7.55
CA CYS A 42 11.81 -20.92 7.32
C CYS A 42 11.37 -19.81 8.28
N SER A 43 12.28 -19.38 9.15
CA SER A 43 12.11 -18.16 9.94
C SER A 43 12.47 -16.95 9.09
N TRP A 44 11.79 -15.84 9.31
CA TRP A 44 12.03 -14.60 8.59
C TRP A 44 11.85 -13.39 9.52
N ARG A 45 12.59 -12.33 9.23
CA ARG A 45 12.41 -11.01 9.86
C ARG A 45 12.83 -9.88 8.93
N PHE A 46 12.23 -8.71 9.10
CA PHE A 46 12.61 -7.46 8.43
C PHE A 46 11.95 -6.25 9.11
N ASN A 47 12.50 -5.07 8.86
CA ASN A 47 11.85 -3.79 9.16
C ASN A 47 11.14 -3.27 7.91
N ILE A 48 9.99 -2.62 8.06
CA ILE A 48 9.28 -2.01 6.93
C ILE A 48 8.69 -0.65 7.29
N THR A 49 8.77 0.27 6.32
CA THR A 49 8.27 1.65 6.45
C THR A 49 7.42 2.03 5.25
N GLY A 50 6.26 2.63 5.50
CA GLY A 50 5.44 3.32 4.50
C GLY A 50 5.35 4.80 4.85
N ALA A 51 5.58 5.68 3.86
CA ALA A 51 5.34 7.10 4.02
C ALA A 51 3.83 7.38 4.10
N ALA A 52 3.44 8.48 4.76
CA ALA A 52 2.07 8.96 4.69
C ALA A 52 1.77 9.47 3.26
N SER A 53 0.54 9.25 2.81
CA SER A 53 -0.08 9.90 1.65
C SER A 53 -1.34 10.65 2.10
N GLU A 54 -2.09 11.24 1.16
CA GLU A 54 -3.40 11.83 1.45
C GLU A 54 -4.34 10.81 2.12
N ASN A 55 -4.31 9.57 1.63
CA ASN A 55 -5.28 8.53 1.97
C ASN A 55 -4.74 7.43 2.90
N THR A 56 -3.48 7.50 3.34
CA THR A 56 -2.87 6.41 4.13
C THR A 56 -1.91 6.95 5.19
N PRO A 57 -2.03 6.52 6.46
CA PRO A 57 -1.13 6.94 7.51
C PRO A 57 0.26 6.35 7.33
N ARG A 58 1.27 7.07 7.84
CA ARG A 58 2.65 6.58 7.93
C ARG A 58 2.72 5.40 8.89
N PHE A 59 3.56 4.42 8.57
CA PHE A 59 3.93 3.37 9.51
C PHE A 59 5.43 3.05 9.44
N HIS A 60 5.96 2.53 10.54
CA HIS A 60 7.29 1.97 10.66
C HIS A 60 7.24 0.84 11.69
N THR A 61 7.57 -0.39 11.29
CA THR A 61 7.41 -1.55 12.17
C THR A 61 8.44 -2.64 11.88
N HIS A 62 8.63 -3.50 12.87
CA HIS A 62 9.39 -4.75 12.75
C HIS A 62 8.43 -5.92 12.55
N CYS A 63 8.75 -6.81 11.61
CA CYS A 63 7.96 -7.99 11.28
C CYS A 63 8.84 -9.23 11.36
N GLU A 64 8.36 -10.28 12.01
CA GLU A 64 9.03 -11.58 12.06
C GLU A 64 7.99 -12.71 12.13
N GLY A 65 8.41 -13.92 11.76
CA GLY A 65 7.53 -15.08 11.83
C GLY A 65 8.15 -16.34 11.25
N ILE A 66 7.29 -17.36 11.10
CA ILE A 66 7.63 -18.65 10.50
C ILE A 66 6.75 -18.86 9.27
N ALA A 67 7.39 -19.06 8.13
CA ALA A 67 6.70 -19.32 6.87
C ALA A 67 5.96 -20.67 6.90
N PRO A 68 4.79 -20.80 6.22
CA PRO A 68 4.16 -19.82 5.34
C PRO A 68 3.07 -18.96 6.02
N ASN A 69 3.03 -18.93 7.35
CA ASN A 69 1.93 -18.31 8.08
C ASN A 69 2.01 -16.78 8.04
N ALA A 70 0.84 -16.13 8.01
CA ALA A 70 0.75 -14.70 8.24
C ALA A 70 0.95 -14.40 9.73
N THR A 71 1.62 -13.30 10.05
CA THR A 71 1.92 -12.91 11.43
C THR A 71 1.75 -11.40 11.56
N LEU A 72 1.17 -10.97 12.69
CA LEU A 72 1.10 -9.56 13.05
C LEU A 72 2.50 -9.07 13.39
N CYS A 73 2.90 -7.96 12.79
CA CYS A 73 4.14 -7.27 13.13
C CYS A 73 4.07 -6.67 14.54
N THR A 74 5.12 -5.95 14.96
CA THR A 74 5.10 -5.22 16.24
C THR A 74 3.93 -4.25 16.28
N ASP A 75 3.79 -3.44 15.24
CA ASP A 75 2.55 -2.73 14.92
C ASP A 75 1.46 -3.72 14.46
N LYS A 76 0.35 -3.76 15.20
CA LYS A 76 -0.78 -4.68 14.98
C LYS A 76 -1.70 -4.23 13.82
N ASN A 77 -1.43 -3.06 13.26
CA ASN A 77 -2.01 -2.59 12.01
C ASN A 77 -1.28 -3.14 10.78
N ILE A 78 -0.16 -3.84 10.97
CA ILE A 78 0.62 -4.43 9.88
C ILE A 78 0.65 -5.95 10.03
N THR A 79 0.25 -6.66 8.97
CA THR A 79 0.37 -8.11 8.86
C THR A 79 1.36 -8.44 7.76
N ALA A 80 2.27 -9.37 8.00
CA ALA A 80 3.24 -9.83 7.02
C ALA A 80 3.22 -11.36 6.89
N ARG A 81 3.58 -11.86 5.69
CA ARG A 81 3.68 -13.29 5.41
C ARG A 81 4.79 -13.52 4.40
N VAL A 82 5.65 -14.50 4.68
CA VAL A 82 6.65 -14.98 3.72
C VAL A 82 6.23 -16.36 3.20
N LYS A 83 6.19 -16.52 1.88
CA LYS A 83 5.94 -17.79 1.20
C LYS A 83 7.22 -18.23 0.48
N PRO A 84 7.79 -19.40 0.80
CA PRO A 84 8.88 -19.98 0.03
C PRO A 84 8.41 -20.27 -1.40
N LEU A 85 9.24 -19.93 -2.38
CA LEU A 85 9.09 -20.34 -3.77
C LEU A 85 10.15 -21.42 -4.07
N THR A 86 10.64 -21.49 -5.31
CA THR A 86 11.84 -22.27 -5.64
C THR A 86 13.07 -21.60 -5.02
N TYR A 87 13.73 -22.29 -4.08
CA TYR A 87 14.93 -21.80 -3.40
C TYR A 87 15.98 -21.26 -4.40
N PRO A 88 16.59 -20.09 -4.17
CA PRO A 88 16.54 -19.26 -2.96
C PRO A 88 15.48 -18.15 -2.96
N LYS A 89 14.37 -18.31 -3.70
CA LYS A 89 13.35 -17.26 -3.85
C LYS A 89 12.22 -17.36 -2.85
N PHE A 90 11.71 -16.21 -2.43
CA PHE A 90 10.60 -16.05 -1.50
C PHE A 90 9.68 -14.95 -1.97
N ASN A 91 8.38 -15.07 -1.70
CA ASN A 91 7.41 -13.99 -1.86
C ASN A 91 7.06 -13.42 -0.48
N ILE A 92 7.27 -12.13 -0.30
CA ILE A 92 6.89 -11.41 0.92
C ILE A 92 5.65 -10.59 0.62
N TRP A 93 4.57 -10.88 1.32
CA TRP A 93 3.33 -10.12 1.27
C TRP A 93 3.16 -9.33 2.57
N VAL A 94 2.71 -8.09 2.46
CA VAL A 94 2.42 -7.21 3.61
C VAL A 94 1.07 -6.53 3.39
N GLN A 95 0.29 -6.41 4.46
CA GLN A 95 -0.94 -5.64 4.53
C GLN A 95 -0.85 -4.62 5.65
N HIS A 96 -1.26 -3.39 5.34
CA HIS A 96 -1.48 -2.30 6.29
C HIS A 96 -2.98 -2.04 6.40
N GLN A 97 -3.51 -2.01 7.61
CA GLN A 97 -4.89 -1.67 7.92
C GLN A 97 -4.94 -0.48 8.87
N TRP A 98 -5.92 0.40 8.70
CA TRP A 98 -6.17 1.52 9.62
C TRP A 98 -7.66 1.82 9.65
N HIS A 99 -8.05 2.70 10.55
CA HIS A 99 -9.41 3.20 10.60
C HIS A 99 -9.42 4.70 10.86
N ILE A 100 -10.45 5.38 10.36
CA ILE A 100 -10.69 6.79 10.59
C ILE A 100 -12.08 6.91 11.19
N ILE A 101 -12.19 7.70 12.26
CA ILE A 101 -13.47 8.03 12.88
C ILE A 101 -13.86 9.43 12.41
N GLU A 102 -14.90 9.51 11.60
CA GLU A 102 -15.47 10.76 11.07
C GLU A 102 -16.97 10.77 11.34
N ASP A 103 -17.49 11.86 11.91
CA ASP A 103 -18.92 12.03 12.22
C ASP A 103 -19.55 10.79 12.91
N GLU A 104 -18.87 10.26 13.94
CA GLU A 104 -19.26 9.06 14.69
C GLU A 104 -19.27 7.74 13.89
N THR A 105 -18.79 7.76 12.65
CA THR A 105 -18.66 6.59 11.78
C THR A 105 -17.22 6.06 11.80
N ASP A 106 -17.04 4.79 12.15
CA ASP A 106 -15.76 4.08 12.08
C ASP A 106 -15.58 3.48 10.68
N GLN A 107 -14.67 4.05 9.90
CA GLN A 107 -14.37 3.62 8.54
C GLN A 107 -13.07 2.82 8.55
N HIS A 108 -13.12 1.58 8.06
CA HIS A 108 -11.96 0.69 7.98
C HIS A 108 -11.34 0.68 6.60
N TYR A 109 -10.01 0.67 6.59
CA TYR A 109 -9.21 0.77 5.39
C TYR A 109 -8.10 -0.25 5.39
N TRP A 110 -7.72 -0.74 4.21
CA TRP A 110 -6.50 -1.51 4.08
C TRP A 110 -5.89 -1.38 2.70
N GLN A 111 -4.58 -1.57 2.65
CA GLN A 111 -3.83 -1.79 1.42
C GLN A 111 -2.83 -2.93 1.60
N SER A 112 -2.58 -3.68 0.54
CA SER A 112 -1.60 -4.77 0.55
C SER A 112 -0.78 -4.77 -0.72
N GLY A 113 0.37 -5.43 -0.64
CA GLY A 113 1.22 -5.70 -1.80
C GLY A 113 2.22 -6.78 -1.47
N ASP A 114 2.92 -7.24 -2.50
CA ASP A 114 3.96 -8.25 -2.35
C ASP A 114 5.21 -7.95 -3.20
N ALA A 115 6.30 -8.61 -2.84
CA ALA A 115 7.55 -8.57 -3.57
C ALA A 115 8.24 -9.93 -3.54
N ASN A 116 8.85 -10.32 -4.66
CA ASN A 116 9.72 -11.47 -4.71
C ASN A 116 11.15 -11.07 -4.34
N VAL A 117 11.75 -11.83 -3.44
CA VAL A 117 13.10 -11.61 -2.93
C VAL A 117 13.92 -12.90 -2.92
N THR A 118 15.21 -12.79 -2.68
CA THR A 118 16.11 -13.91 -2.38
C THR A 118 16.62 -13.84 -0.94
N ASP A 119 17.04 -14.96 -0.37
CA ASP A 119 17.67 -15.03 0.95
C ASP A 119 18.94 -14.16 1.11
N ALA A 120 19.64 -13.85 0.02
CA ALA A 120 20.80 -12.95 0.03
C ALA A 120 20.46 -11.45 0.07
N GLN A 121 19.19 -11.06 -0.13
CA GLN A 121 18.79 -9.65 -0.11
C GLN A 121 18.56 -9.18 1.31
N THR A 122 19.08 -7.98 1.64
CA THR A 122 18.81 -7.32 2.93
C THR A 122 17.80 -6.18 2.82
N ARG A 123 17.47 -5.76 1.59
CA ARG A 123 16.57 -4.63 1.31
C ARG A 123 15.71 -4.93 0.10
N PHE A 124 14.45 -4.50 0.14
CA PHE A 124 13.51 -4.60 -0.95
C PHE A 124 12.42 -3.53 -0.84
N GLN A 125 11.59 -3.42 -1.87
CA GLN A 125 10.47 -2.50 -1.92
C GLN A 125 9.20 -3.27 -2.23
N ILE A 126 8.09 -2.86 -1.61
CA ILE A 126 6.75 -3.34 -1.93
C ILE A 126 5.97 -2.16 -2.46
N LYS A 127 5.36 -2.33 -3.64
CA LYS A 127 4.38 -1.38 -4.16
C LYS A 127 2.99 -1.96 -3.88
N PRO A 128 2.16 -1.33 -3.03
CA PRO A 128 0.80 -1.78 -2.82
C PRO A 128 0.02 -1.76 -4.14
N ASP A 129 -0.76 -2.81 -4.38
CA ASP A 129 -1.55 -3.02 -5.60
C ASP A 129 -2.99 -3.45 -5.30
N GLN A 130 -3.31 -3.75 -4.05
CA GLN A 130 -4.66 -4.04 -3.57
C GLN A 130 -5.08 -3.04 -2.49
N PHE A 131 -6.31 -2.54 -2.58
CA PHE A 131 -6.83 -1.46 -1.74
C PHE A 131 -8.31 -1.67 -1.41
N TYR A 132 -8.70 -1.26 -0.21
CA TYR A 132 -10.09 -1.17 0.23
C TYR A 132 -10.32 0.12 1.01
N GLY A 133 -11.43 0.79 0.69
CA GLY A 133 -11.80 2.08 1.26
C GLY A 133 -10.77 3.17 0.91
N VAL A 134 -10.31 3.26 -0.33
CA VAL A 134 -9.61 4.49 -0.72
C VAL A 134 -10.58 5.67 -0.51
N ALA A 135 -10.18 6.61 0.36
CA ALA A 135 -10.95 7.80 0.67
C ALA A 135 -11.07 8.72 -0.56
#